data_AF-A0A1I0D0I7-F1
#
_entry.id   AF-A0A1I0D0I7-F1
#
_cell.length_a   1.000
_cell.length_b   1.000
_cell.length_c   1.000
_cell.angle_alpha   90.00
_cell.angle_beta   90.00
_cell.angle_gamma   90.00
#
_symmetry.space_group_name_H-M   'P 1'
#
loop_
_entity.id
_entity.type
_entity.pdbx_description
1 polymer ?
#
loop_
_entity_poly.entity_id
_entity_poly.type
_entity_poly.pdbx_seq_one_letter_code
_entity_poly.pdbx_strand_id
1 'polypeptide(L)'
;MYKIKLGAFSELEVREKTIYIRKGERHEFPFEELESVAFWEYRNSKKGWLFFKFINKKEYLSSLFMPKHNEICHDIYKFLLPYTHRLIVNDDDKILTVYPKSKNNSNSININFSNINSFELIQNETKIISGSYIEALAGKAILGDTGAIIGAMGAPRLETTTIRDLRIKLNLNSFEQPHIYISYIQKNDEKKDELTEMMVEQCQKDLSILENICCMNSKNNTAPDDNSIPLEELKKLHELLQIGIITQEEFDTKKKQLLGL
;
A
#
# COMPACT_ATOMS: atom_id res chain seq x y z
N MET A 1 20.44 -5.28 -15.59
CA MET A 1 20.47 -4.04 -16.39
C MET A 1 19.79 -4.33 -17.71
N TYR A 2 18.80 -3.53 -18.11
CA TYR A 2 18.17 -3.61 -19.42
C TYR A 2 18.57 -2.39 -20.24
N LYS A 3 18.90 -2.58 -21.52
CA LYS A 3 19.12 -1.47 -22.45
C LYS A 3 18.67 -1.88 -23.84
N ILE A 4 17.82 -1.06 -24.45
CA ILE A 4 17.25 -1.35 -25.76
C ILE A 4 17.05 -0.09 -26.60
N LYS A 5 17.58 -0.13 -27.83
CA LYS A 5 17.34 0.88 -28.84
C LYS A 5 16.09 0.53 -29.65
N LEU A 6 15.02 1.30 -29.48
CA LEU A 6 13.73 1.08 -30.11
C LEU A 6 13.60 1.78 -31.48
N GLY A 7 14.41 2.81 -31.72
CA GLY A 7 14.48 3.55 -32.97
C GLY A 7 15.71 4.45 -33.05
N ALA A 8 15.81 5.27 -34.09
CA ALA A 8 16.96 6.19 -34.27
C ALA A 8 17.14 7.15 -33.07
N PHE A 9 16.02 7.65 -32.54
CA PHE A 9 15.97 8.61 -31.42
C PHE A 9 15.18 8.08 -30.21
N SER A 10 14.96 6.76 -30.16
CA SER A 10 14.20 6.11 -29.10
C SER A 10 15.01 5.01 -28.45
N GLU A 11 15.26 5.14 -27.16
CA GLU A 11 16.01 4.18 -26.34
C GLU A 11 15.36 4.08 -24.95
N LEU A 12 15.35 2.87 -24.41
CA LEU A 12 14.92 2.59 -23.05
C LEU A 12 16.06 1.87 -22.33
N GLU A 13 16.44 2.37 -21.16
CA GLU A 13 17.48 1.78 -20.31
C GLU A 13 16.98 1.72 -18.87
N VAL A 14 17.20 0.59 -18.21
CA VAL A 14 16.87 0.37 -16.80
C VAL A 14 18.13 -0.11 -16.09
N ARG A 15 18.65 0.74 -15.21
CA ARG A 15 19.85 0.49 -14.40
C ARG A 15 19.74 1.24 -13.08
N GLU A 16 20.38 0.71 -12.03
CA GLU A 16 20.54 1.43 -10.75
C GLU A 16 19.22 2.03 -10.22
N LYS A 17 18.14 1.23 -10.23
CA LYS A 17 16.78 1.64 -9.80
C LYS A 17 16.26 2.91 -10.50
N THR A 18 16.71 3.15 -11.73
CA THR A 18 16.32 4.31 -12.54
C THR A 18 15.92 3.86 -13.95
N ILE A 19 14.86 4.46 -14.48
CA ILE A 19 14.37 4.30 -15.85
C ILE A 19 14.84 5.51 -16.66
N TYR A 20 15.58 5.24 -17.72
CA TYR A 20 16.02 6.24 -18.68
C TYR A 20 15.21 6.06 -19.97
N ILE A 21 14.47 7.09 -20.35
CA ILE A 21 13.66 7.09 -21.57
C ILE A 21 14.19 8.19 -22.48
N ARG A 22 14.68 7.80 -23.67
CA ARG A 22 15.07 8.74 -24.71
C ARG A 22 13.99 8.82 -25.77
N LYS A 23 13.52 10.05 -26.07
CA LYS A 23 12.63 10.39 -27.19
C LYS A 23 13.08 11.73 -27.78
N GLY A 24 14.16 11.72 -28.55
CA GLY A 24 14.90 12.94 -28.86
C GLY A 24 15.75 13.34 -27.65
N GLU A 25 15.12 13.93 -26.64
CA GLU A 25 15.73 14.23 -25.34
C GLU A 25 15.76 13.01 -24.42
N ARG A 26 16.71 12.99 -23.47
CA ARG A 26 16.85 11.94 -22.47
C ARG A 26 16.16 12.40 -21.18
N HIS A 27 15.27 11.57 -20.67
CA HIS A 27 14.62 11.75 -19.39
C HIS A 27 15.00 10.62 -18.45
N GLU A 28 15.10 10.93 -17.16
CA GLU A 28 15.55 10.02 -16.11
C GLU A 28 14.51 10.02 -15.00
N PHE A 29 14.07 8.83 -14.59
CA PHE A 29 13.01 8.66 -13.61
C PHE A 29 13.41 7.57 -12.59
N PRO A 30 13.61 7.93 -11.33
CA PRO A 30 13.79 6.95 -10.25
C PRO A 30 12.58 6.01 -10.15
N PHE A 31 12.78 4.78 -9.68
CA PHE A 31 11.69 3.82 -9.46
C PHE A 31 10.66 4.34 -8.46
N GLU A 32 11.09 5.14 -7.49
CA GLU A 32 10.24 5.79 -6.50
C GLU A 32 9.20 6.73 -7.14
N GLU A 33 9.43 7.21 -8.36
CA GLU A 33 8.47 8.04 -9.09
C GLU A 33 7.53 7.21 -9.99
N LEU A 34 7.80 5.91 -10.18
CA LEU A 34 7.05 5.06 -11.10
C LEU A 34 5.66 4.74 -10.55
N GLU A 35 4.66 5.50 -11.00
CA GLU A 35 3.27 5.28 -10.63
C GLU A 35 2.71 4.00 -11.29
N SER A 36 2.88 3.85 -12.61
CA SER A 36 2.43 2.64 -13.30
C SER A 36 3.24 2.35 -14.56
N VAL A 37 3.29 1.07 -14.92
CA VAL A 37 3.80 0.59 -16.20
C VAL A 37 2.75 -0.30 -16.85
N ALA A 38 2.55 -0.16 -18.16
CA ALA A 38 1.64 -1.00 -18.93
C ALA A 38 2.31 -1.51 -20.21
N PHE A 39 2.06 -2.77 -20.54
CA PHE A 39 2.49 -3.40 -21.78
C PHE A 39 1.27 -3.67 -22.64
N TRP A 40 1.33 -3.24 -23.90
CA TRP A 40 0.26 -3.46 -24.86
C TRP A 40 0.82 -3.93 -26.20
N GLU A 41 0.17 -4.92 -26.81
CA GLU A 41 0.61 -5.56 -28.05
C GLU A 41 -0.52 -5.60 -29.09
N TYR A 42 -0.20 -5.30 -30.35
CA TYR A 42 -1.11 -5.49 -31.47
C TYR A 42 -1.26 -6.98 -31.80
N ARG A 43 -2.50 -7.50 -31.80
CA ARG A 43 -2.85 -8.93 -31.96
C ARG A 43 -2.10 -9.68 -33.09
N ASN A 44 -1.84 -9.02 -34.22
CA ASN A 44 -1.34 -9.70 -35.42
C ASN A 44 0.12 -9.38 -35.80
N SER A 45 0.78 -8.45 -35.08
CA SER A 45 2.11 -7.99 -35.52
C SER A 45 3.20 -8.17 -34.49
N LYS A 46 2.89 -8.41 -33.21
CA LYS A 46 3.86 -8.35 -32.10
C LYS A 46 4.58 -7.02 -31.91
N LYS A 47 4.19 -5.99 -32.69
CA LYS A 47 4.47 -4.59 -32.39
C LYS A 47 3.65 -4.21 -31.16
N GLY A 48 4.09 -3.21 -30.41
CA GLY A 48 3.33 -2.74 -29.27
C GLY A 48 3.91 -1.51 -28.62
N TRP A 49 3.44 -1.23 -27.42
CA TRP A 49 3.78 -0.06 -26.63
C TRP A 49 4.07 -0.45 -25.19
N LEU A 50 5.12 0.15 -24.64
CA LEU A 50 5.32 0.27 -23.20
C LEU A 50 4.86 1.66 -22.77
N PHE A 51 3.95 1.75 -21.80
CA PHE A 51 3.52 3.01 -21.21
C PHE A 51 4.06 3.13 -19.80
N PHE A 52 4.51 4.32 -19.44
CA PHE A 52 5.00 4.69 -18.12
C PHE A 52 4.22 5.92 -17.64
N LYS A 53 3.71 5.84 -16.41
CA LYS A 53 3.17 6.99 -15.69
C LYS A 53 4.09 7.26 -14.50
N PHE A 54 4.43 8.52 -14.28
CA PHE A 54 5.24 8.95 -13.15
C PHE A 54 4.44 9.95 -12.33
N ILE A 55 4.58 9.90 -11.00
CA ILE A 55 3.82 10.75 -10.06
C ILE A 55 3.92 12.23 -10.44
N ASN A 56 5.12 12.68 -10.81
CA ASN A 56 5.42 14.08 -11.13
C ASN A 56 5.21 14.44 -12.61
N LYS A 57 4.60 13.54 -13.41
CA LYS A 57 4.32 13.76 -14.84
C LYS A 57 2.83 13.60 -15.13
N LYS A 58 2.23 14.69 -15.61
CA LYS A 58 0.82 14.69 -16.04
C LYS A 58 0.56 13.73 -17.22
N GLU A 59 1.52 13.58 -18.12
CA GLU A 59 1.38 12.78 -19.33
C GLU A 59 2.11 11.45 -19.24
N TYR A 60 1.55 10.42 -19.90
CA TYR A 60 2.21 9.14 -20.07
C TYR A 60 3.40 9.26 -21.02
N LEU A 61 4.50 8.61 -20.66
CA LEU A 61 5.60 8.34 -21.59
C LEU A 61 5.39 6.97 -22.24
N SER A 62 5.48 6.91 -23.57
CA SER A 62 5.14 5.72 -24.34
C SER A 62 6.25 5.28 -25.31
N SER A 63 6.77 4.08 -25.18
CA SER A 63 7.83 3.56 -26.05
C SER A 63 7.27 2.53 -27.02
N LEU A 64 7.23 2.90 -28.32
CA LEU A 64 6.83 1.98 -29.38
C LEU A 64 7.93 0.93 -29.59
N PHE A 65 7.55 -0.34 -29.57
CA PHE A 65 8.46 -1.45 -29.82
C PHE A 65 8.05 -2.25 -31.05
N MET A 66 9.05 -2.74 -31.77
CA MET A 66 8.90 -3.59 -32.96
C MET A 66 8.90 -5.07 -32.54
N PRO A 67 8.50 -6.01 -33.42
CA PRO A 67 8.40 -7.43 -33.05
C PRO A 67 9.70 -8.01 -32.48
N LYS A 68 10.84 -7.59 -33.02
CA LYS A 68 12.18 -7.98 -32.54
C LYS A 68 12.53 -7.50 -31.11
N HIS A 69 11.76 -6.58 -30.56
CA HIS A 69 11.93 -6.02 -29.21
C HIS A 69 10.91 -6.57 -28.22
N ASN A 70 9.94 -7.37 -28.68
CA ASN A 70 8.78 -7.77 -27.87
C ASN A 70 9.19 -8.46 -26.56
N GLU A 71 10.07 -9.47 -26.64
CA GLU A 71 10.52 -10.26 -25.49
C GLU A 71 11.19 -9.39 -24.42
N ILE A 72 12.21 -8.62 -24.80
CA ILE A 72 12.91 -7.71 -23.89
C ILE A 72 12.01 -6.59 -23.35
N CYS A 73 11.05 -6.08 -24.14
CA CYS A 73 10.08 -5.11 -23.63
C CYS A 73 9.12 -5.74 -22.60
N HIS A 74 8.72 -6.99 -22.82
CA HIS A 74 7.91 -7.75 -21.86
C HIS A 74 8.70 -8.05 -20.58
N ASP A 75 9.98 -8.38 -20.70
CA ASP A 75 10.87 -8.59 -19.55
C ASP A 75 11.06 -7.30 -18.75
N ILE A 76 11.27 -6.16 -19.41
CA ILE A 76 11.32 -4.85 -18.75
C ILE A 76 9.99 -4.56 -18.04
N TYR A 77 8.85 -4.80 -18.69
CA TYR A 77 7.54 -4.63 -18.06
C TYR A 77 7.39 -5.48 -16.80
N LYS A 78 7.68 -6.78 -16.88
CA LYS A 78 7.62 -7.70 -15.74
C LYS A 78 8.59 -7.31 -14.63
N PHE A 79 9.79 -6.86 -15.00
CA PHE A 79 10.80 -6.40 -14.07
C PHE A 79 10.36 -5.15 -13.32
N LEU A 80 9.75 -4.19 -14.01
CA LEU A 80 9.31 -2.92 -13.42
C LEU A 80 7.98 -3.01 -12.67
N LEU A 81 7.11 -3.96 -13.01
CA LEU A 81 5.77 -4.09 -12.44
C LEU A 81 5.76 -4.10 -10.89
N PRO A 82 6.66 -4.82 -10.19
CA PRO A 82 6.71 -4.81 -8.74
C PRO A 82 7.14 -3.46 -8.15
N TYR A 83 7.84 -2.60 -8.89
CA TYR A 83 8.28 -1.29 -8.40
C TYR A 83 7.20 -0.21 -8.51
N THR A 84 6.06 -0.52 -9.12
CA THR A 84 4.95 0.43 -9.25
C THR A 84 4.25 0.69 -7.91
N HIS A 85 3.75 1.91 -7.72
CA HIS A 85 2.99 2.26 -6.51
C HIS A 85 1.68 1.46 -6.40
N ARG A 86 1.32 1.13 -5.15
CA ARG A 86 0.01 0.55 -4.79
C ARG A 86 -0.94 1.63 -4.32
N LEU A 87 -0.43 2.59 -3.55
CA LEU A 87 -1.18 3.73 -3.04
C LEU A 87 -0.54 5.03 -3.51
N ILE A 88 -1.37 5.98 -3.95
CA ILE A 88 -0.97 7.37 -4.18
C ILE A 88 -1.95 8.26 -3.45
N VAL A 89 -1.43 9.09 -2.56
CA VAL A 89 -2.20 10.02 -1.75
C VAL A 89 -2.25 11.38 -2.44
N ASN A 90 -3.45 11.88 -2.68
CA ASN A 90 -3.70 13.29 -2.96
C ASN A 90 -4.38 13.88 -1.72
N ASP A 91 -3.59 14.56 -0.88
CA ASP A 91 -4.07 15.10 0.38
C ASP A 91 -4.96 16.34 0.22
N ASP A 92 -4.75 17.12 -0.84
CA ASP A 92 -5.54 18.33 -1.13
C ASP A 92 -7.00 17.96 -1.43
N ASP A 93 -7.20 16.96 -2.29
CA ASP A 93 -8.54 16.47 -2.66
C ASP A 93 -9.08 15.40 -1.71
N LYS A 94 -8.27 14.95 -0.73
CA LYS A 94 -8.54 13.82 0.17
C LYS A 94 -8.92 12.55 -0.61
N ILE A 95 -8.15 12.25 -1.66
CA ILE A 95 -8.32 11.08 -2.52
C ILE A 95 -7.13 10.14 -2.36
N LEU A 96 -7.43 8.87 -2.10
CA LEU A 96 -6.49 7.76 -2.20
C LEU A 96 -6.69 7.07 -3.57
N THR A 97 -5.67 7.13 -4.42
CA THR A 97 -5.63 6.31 -5.64
C THR A 97 -5.01 4.96 -5.30
N VAL A 98 -5.79 3.89 -5.49
CA VAL A 98 -5.39 2.51 -5.20
C VAL A 98 -5.15 1.76 -6.50
N TYR A 99 -4.01 1.10 -6.62
CA TYR A 99 -3.71 0.11 -7.65
C TYR A 99 -3.77 -1.29 -7.03
N PRO A 100 -4.86 -2.06 -7.24
CA PRO A 100 -5.03 -3.37 -6.61
C PRO A 100 -3.96 -4.40 -6.98
N LYS A 101 -3.39 -4.27 -8.20
CA LYS A 101 -2.42 -5.21 -8.81
C LYS A 101 -2.87 -6.68 -8.69
N SER A 102 -4.17 -6.92 -8.79
CA SER A 102 -4.73 -8.28 -8.82
C SER A 102 -4.58 -8.88 -10.22
N LYS A 103 -4.51 -10.22 -10.31
CA LYS A 103 -4.47 -10.97 -11.58
C LYS A 103 -5.55 -10.53 -12.58
N ASN A 104 -6.71 -10.08 -12.07
CA ASN A 104 -7.88 -9.74 -12.88
C ASN A 104 -8.16 -8.23 -12.94
N ASN A 105 -7.48 -7.39 -12.15
CA ASN A 105 -7.71 -5.95 -12.14
C ASN A 105 -6.44 -5.17 -11.79
N SER A 106 -5.96 -4.41 -12.77
CA SER A 106 -4.78 -3.53 -12.65
C SER A 106 -5.14 -2.05 -12.73
N ASN A 107 -6.41 -1.73 -12.98
CA ASN A 107 -6.86 -0.35 -13.09
C ASN A 107 -6.85 0.32 -11.72
N SER A 108 -6.49 1.59 -11.70
CA SER A 108 -6.57 2.40 -10.49
C SER A 108 -8.01 2.63 -10.06
N ILE A 109 -8.23 2.72 -8.75
CA ILE A 109 -9.50 3.07 -8.12
C ILE A 109 -9.26 4.31 -7.27
N ASN A 110 -10.06 5.36 -7.46
CA ASN A 110 -10.00 6.57 -6.65
C ASN A 110 -11.00 6.46 -5.51
N ILE A 111 -10.55 6.63 -4.27
CA ILE A 111 -11.35 6.45 -3.07
C ILE A 111 -11.21 7.72 -2.22
N ASN A 112 -12.34 8.36 -1.88
CA ASN A 112 -12.30 9.46 -0.92
C ASN A 112 -11.89 8.93 0.46
N PHE A 113 -11.07 9.69 1.19
CA PHE A 113 -10.66 9.33 2.54
C PHE A 113 -11.85 8.96 3.42
N SER A 114 -12.97 9.70 3.38
CA SER A 114 -14.17 9.43 4.20
C SER A 114 -14.81 8.07 3.92
N ASN A 115 -14.54 7.48 2.75
CA ASN A 115 -15.08 6.18 2.37
C ASN A 115 -14.21 5.02 2.89
N ILE A 116 -13.04 5.30 3.46
CA ILE A 116 -12.15 4.29 4.04
C ILE A 116 -12.57 4.04 5.49
N ASN A 117 -13.03 2.82 5.75
CA ASN A 117 -13.50 2.40 7.07
C ASN A 117 -12.35 1.80 7.90
N SER A 118 -11.72 0.76 7.36
CA SER A 118 -10.68 0.01 8.03
C SER A 118 -9.84 -0.76 7.01
N PHE A 119 -8.74 -1.36 7.45
CA PHE A 119 -7.90 -2.22 6.62
C PHE A 119 -7.49 -3.48 7.39
N GLU A 120 -7.08 -4.51 6.68
CA GLU A 120 -6.57 -5.75 7.27
C GLU A 120 -5.32 -6.20 6.51
N LEU A 121 -4.26 -6.57 7.23
CA LEU A 121 -3.10 -7.23 6.64
C LEU A 121 -3.36 -8.74 6.60
N ILE A 122 -3.21 -9.32 5.43
CA ILE A 122 -3.34 -10.76 5.18
C ILE A 122 -2.01 -11.28 4.66
N GLN A 123 -1.49 -12.33 5.28
CA GLN A 123 -0.30 -13.05 4.84
C GLN A 123 -0.62 -14.54 4.78
N ASN A 124 -0.33 -15.18 3.65
CA ASN A 124 -0.56 -16.62 3.45
C ASN A 124 -1.97 -17.06 3.87
N GLU A 125 -3.00 -16.29 3.50
CA GLU A 125 -4.41 -16.50 3.87
C GLU A 125 -4.74 -16.31 5.37
N THR A 126 -3.73 -16.11 6.21
CA THR A 126 -3.89 -15.76 7.62
C THR A 126 -4.04 -14.25 7.77
N LYS A 127 -5.07 -13.84 8.50
CA LYS A 127 -5.26 -12.44 8.89
C LYS A 127 -4.28 -12.11 10.02
N ILE A 128 -3.36 -11.18 9.77
CA ILE A 128 -2.31 -10.78 10.71
C ILE A 128 -2.64 -9.47 11.41
N ILE A 129 -3.28 -8.51 10.75
CA ILE A 129 -3.64 -7.21 11.36
C ILE A 129 -5.04 -6.84 10.93
N SER A 130 -5.77 -6.18 11.84
CA SER A 130 -6.94 -5.36 11.49
C SER A 130 -6.67 -3.96 12.02
N GLY A 131 -6.87 -2.95 11.18
CA GLY A 131 -6.82 -1.55 11.55
C GLY A 131 -8.15 -0.89 11.21
N SER A 132 -9.02 -0.72 12.19
CA SER A 132 -9.93 0.42 12.26
C SER A 132 -9.38 1.39 13.30
N TYR A 133 -9.69 2.70 13.24
CA TYR A 133 -9.25 3.62 14.31
C TYR A 133 -9.70 3.16 15.71
N ILE A 134 -10.82 2.43 15.81
CA ILE A 134 -11.33 1.84 17.05
C ILE A 134 -10.45 0.67 17.55
N GLU A 135 -9.82 -0.08 16.64
CA GLU A 135 -8.95 -1.22 16.97
C GLU A 135 -7.46 -0.84 17.09
N ALA A 136 -6.99 0.18 16.39
CA ALA A 136 -5.62 0.70 16.53
C ALA A 136 -5.37 1.36 17.90
N LEU A 137 -6.42 1.87 18.54
CA LEU A 137 -6.42 2.36 19.93
C LEU A 137 -6.42 1.22 20.97
N ALA A 138 -6.89 0.03 20.60
CA ALA A 138 -6.89 -1.16 21.44
C ALA A 138 -5.66 -2.01 21.13
N GLY A 139 -4.47 -1.53 21.52
CA GLY A 139 -3.16 -2.10 21.23
C GLY A 139 -3.13 -3.63 21.09
N LYS A 140 -3.24 -4.10 19.84
CA LYS A 140 -3.14 -5.53 19.51
C LYS A 140 -2.04 -5.76 18.48
N ALA A 141 -0.95 -6.33 18.99
CA ALA A 141 -0.25 -7.37 18.26
C ALA A 141 -1.22 -8.55 18.10
N ILE A 142 -1.59 -8.90 16.86
CA ILE A 142 -2.17 -10.23 16.61
C ILE A 142 -0.99 -11.12 16.21
N LEU A 143 -0.53 -11.89 17.21
CA LEU A 143 0.38 -13.02 17.04
C LEU A 143 -0.39 -14.11 16.29
N GLY A 144 -0.10 -14.29 14.99
CA GLY A 144 -0.28 -15.60 14.37
C GLY A 144 0.91 -16.49 14.71
N ASP A 145 0.73 -17.81 14.66
CA ASP A 145 1.74 -18.85 14.98
C ASP A 145 3.01 -18.84 14.10
N THR A 146 3.26 -17.75 13.35
CA THR A 146 4.24 -17.64 12.27
C THR A 146 5.28 -16.51 12.43
N GLY A 147 5.31 -15.81 13.58
CA GLY A 147 6.52 -15.08 14.02
C GLY A 147 6.66 -13.60 13.64
N ALA A 148 5.60 -12.89 13.25
CA ALA A 148 5.66 -11.44 13.03
C ALA A 148 5.58 -10.65 14.35
N ILE A 149 6.52 -9.72 14.60
CA ILE A 149 6.57 -8.88 15.81
C ILE A 149 6.25 -7.42 15.44
N ILE A 150 5.25 -6.80 16.09
CA ILE A 150 4.97 -5.35 15.97
C ILE A 150 5.64 -4.63 17.14
N GLY A 151 6.47 -3.62 16.88
CA GLY A 151 7.02 -2.73 17.91
C GLY A 151 6.04 -1.58 18.22
N ALA A 152 6.24 -0.89 19.35
CA ALA A 152 5.37 0.18 19.88
C ALA A 152 5.13 1.42 18.99
N MET A 153 5.56 1.40 17.71
CA MET A 153 5.38 2.46 16.72
C MET A 153 4.88 1.93 15.37
N GLY A 154 3.85 1.08 15.39
CA GLY A 154 2.93 0.86 14.26
C GLY A 154 3.36 -0.06 13.11
N ALA A 155 4.65 -0.26 12.84
CA ALA A 155 5.07 -1.10 11.72
C ALA A 155 5.23 -2.60 12.10
N PRO A 156 4.61 -3.55 11.37
CA PRO A 156 4.86 -4.97 11.57
C PRO A 156 6.25 -5.38 11.10
N ARG A 157 7.08 -5.98 11.96
CA ARG A 157 8.29 -6.70 11.53
C ARG A 157 7.88 -8.10 11.06
N LEU A 158 7.85 -8.27 9.75
CA LEU A 158 7.62 -9.57 9.10
C LEU A 158 8.94 -10.37 9.11
N GLU A 159 9.28 -11.00 10.24
CA GLU A 159 10.47 -11.84 10.35
C GLU A 159 10.14 -13.35 10.38
N THR A 160 10.94 -14.12 9.62
CA THR A 160 11.16 -15.58 9.65
C THR A 160 10.23 -16.56 8.92
N THR A 161 9.11 -16.16 8.32
CA THR A 161 8.31 -17.08 7.47
C THR A 161 8.45 -16.81 5.97
N THR A 162 8.37 -17.88 5.18
CA THR A 162 8.14 -17.80 3.74
C THR A 162 6.84 -17.03 3.45
N ILE A 163 6.95 -15.84 2.86
CA ILE A 163 5.79 -15.02 2.44
C ILE A 163 5.43 -15.39 1.00
N ARG A 164 4.37 -16.19 0.82
CA ARG A 164 3.83 -16.55 -0.49
C ARG A 164 2.73 -15.60 -0.95
N ASP A 165 1.92 -15.13 0.00
CA ASP A 165 0.85 -14.15 -0.23
C ASP A 165 0.97 -13.02 0.78
N LEU A 166 0.91 -11.77 0.32
CA LEU A 166 0.86 -10.57 1.15
C LEU A 166 -0.10 -9.56 0.52
N ARG A 167 -1.17 -9.25 1.23
CA ARG A 167 -2.25 -8.38 0.76
C ARG A 167 -2.78 -7.48 1.87
N ILE A 168 -3.21 -6.28 1.50
CA ILE A 168 -4.06 -5.45 2.35
C ILE A 168 -5.50 -5.58 1.86
N LYS A 169 -6.43 -5.94 2.73
CA LYS A 169 -7.86 -5.81 2.48
C LYS A 169 -8.30 -4.45 3.00
N LEU A 170 -8.69 -3.54 2.11
CA LEU A 170 -9.22 -2.23 2.47
C LEU A 170 -10.75 -2.31 2.51
N ASN A 171 -11.34 -2.12 3.69
CA ASN A 171 -12.79 -2.10 3.89
C ASN A 171 -13.32 -0.69 3.67
N LEU A 172 -14.42 -0.59 2.92
CA LEU A 172 -15.01 0.66 2.45
C LEU A 172 -16.42 0.86 3.01
N ASN A 173 -16.83 2.11 3.18
CA ASN A 173 -18.19 2.52 3.51
C ASN A 173 -19.10 2.45 2.26
N SER A 174 -19.28 1.25 1.72
CA SER A 174 -20.02 1.04 0.46
C SER A 174 -20.68 -0.34 0.45
N PHE A 175 -21.94 -0.42 0.02
CA PHE A 175 -22.66 -1.68 -0.13
C PHE A 175 -22.35 -2.40 -1.45
N GLU A 176 -22.01 -1.64 -2.51
CA GLU A 176 -21.71 -2.21 -3.84
C GLU A 176 -20.31 -2.82 -3.87
N GLN A 177 -19.33 -2.10 -3.34
CA GLN A 177 -17.95 -2.54 -3.18
C GLN A 177 -17.54 -2.36 -1.71
N PRO A 178 -17.84 -3.33 -0.83
CA PRO A 178 -17.58 -3.21 0.61
C PRO A 178 -16.11 -3.37 0.98
N HIS A 179 -15.30 -3.95 0.10
CA HIS A 179 -13.85 -4.03 0.28
C HIS A 179 -13.12 -4.19 -1.06
N ILE A 180 -11.84 -3.89 -1.05
CA ILE A 180 -10.90 -4.20 -2.13
C ILE A 180 -9.64 -4.86 -1.56
N TYR A 181 -8.99 -5.70 -2.38
CA TYR A 181 -7.69 -6.29 -2.04
C TYR A 181 -6.58 -5.59 -2.81
N ILE A 182 -5.53 -5.22 -2.10
CA ILE A 182 -4.31 -4.62 -2.62
C ILE A 182 -3.19 -5.65 -2.48
N SER A 183 -2.66 -6.12 -3.60
CA SER A 183 -1.66 -7.20 -3.63
C SER A 183 -0.22 -6.68 -3.70
N TYR A 184 0.62 -7.21 -2.82
CA TYR A 184 2.06 -6.93 -2.77
C TYR A 184 2.87 -8.14 -3.22
N ILE A 185 2.56 -9.33 -2.68
CA ILE A 185 3.24 -10.58 -2.98
C ILE A 185 2.20 -11.63 -3.34
N GLN A 186 2.43 -12.33 -4.47
CA GLN A 186 1.68 -13.51 -4.92
C GLN A 186 2.67 -14.46 -5.61
N LYS A 187 3.36 -15.28 -4.83
CA LYS A 187 4.39 -16.21 -5.30
C LYS A 187 3.92 -17.66 -5.16
N ASN A 188 4.27 -18.48 -6.14
CA ASN A 188 4.12 -19.93 -6.05
C ASN A 188 5.29 -20.59 -5.31
N ASP A 189 6.45 -19.93 -5.27
CA ASP A 189 7.71 -20.46 -4.74
C ASP A 189 8.15 -19.79 -3.44
N GLU A 190 8.98 -20.49 -2.66
CA GLU A 190 9.27 -20.16 -1.26
C GLU A 190 10.49 -19.25 -1.02
N LYS A 191 11.19 -18.80 -2.06
CA LYS A 191 12.44 -18.06 -1.85
C LYS A 191 12.18 -16.60 -1.50
N LYS A 192 12.71 -16.18 -0.35
CA LYS A 192 12.93 -14.77 -0.03
C LYS A 192 13.98 -14.23 -0.99
N ASP A 193 13.61 -13.23 -1.77
CA ASP A 193 14.52 -12.47 -2.64
C ASP A 193 14.43 -10.98 -2.27
N GLU A 194 15.34 -10.16 -2.79
CA GLU A 194 15.37 -8.69 -2.59
C GLU A 194 14.01 -8.05 -2.88
N LEU A 195 13.27 -8.60 -3.87
CA LEU A 195 11.95 -8.13 -4.24
C LEU A 195 10.91 -8.35 -3.12
N THR A 196 10.95 -9.49 -2.42
CA THR A 196 10.10 -9.75 -1.26
C THR A 196 10.31 -8.68 -0.19
N GLU A 197 11.55 -8.36 0.15
CA GLU A 197 11.86 -7.35 1.18
C GLU A 197 11.34 -5.97 0.78
N MET A 198 11.57 -5.57 -0.47
CA MET A 198 11.03 -4.32 -0.99
C MET A 198 9.50 -4.25 -0.96
N MET A 199 8.81 -5.35 -1.30
CA MET A 199 7.35 -5.41 -1.25
C MET A 199 6.82 -5.33 0.18
N VAL A 200 7.53 -5.94 1.14
CA VAL A 200 7.21 -5.85 2.57
C VAL A 200 7.35 -4.41 3.06
N GLU A 201 8.45 -3.74 2.75
CA GLU A 201 8.66 -2.33 3.12
C GLU A 201 7.59 -1.40 2.53
N GLN A 202 7.22 -1.62 1.26
CA GLN A 202 6.15 -0.86 0.63
C GLN A 202 4.80 -1.10 1.31
N CYS A 203 4.49 -2.35 1.65
CA CYS A 203 3.28 -2.71 2.39
C CYS A 203 3.23 -2.02 3.77
N GLN A 204 4.34 -1.99 4.50
CA GLN A 204 4.42 -1.29 5.80
C GLN A 204 4.18 0.22 5.68
N LYS A 205 4.76 0.85 4.66
CA LYS A 205 4.53 2.28 4.38
C LYS A 205 3.05 2.54 4.05
N ASP A 206 2.46 1.68 3.24
CA ASP A 206 1.06 1.79 2.84
C ASP A 206 0.10 1.56 4.02
N LEU A 207 0.41 0.63 4.94
CA LEU A 207 -0.32 0.49 6.21
C LEU A 207 -0.29 1.78 7.02
N SER A 208 0.89 2.40 7.15
CA SER A 208 1.05 3.67 7.89
C SER A 208 0.24 4.82 7.27
N ILE A 209 0.14 4.85 5.93
CA ILE A 209 -0.73 5.79 5.21
C ILE A 209 -2.20 5.56 5.57
N LEU A 210 -2.66 4.31 5.53
CA LEU A 210 -4.04 3.96 5.85
C LEU A 210 -4.39 4.25 7.31
N GLU A 211 -3.46 4.01 8.24
CA GLU A 211 -3.60 4.39 9.66
C GLU A 211 -3.84 5.90 9.82
N ASN A 212 -3.04 6.72 9.14
CA ASN A 212 -3.21 8.17 9.16
C ASN A 212 -4.58 8.59 8.62
N ILE A 213 -5.03 8.01 7.50
CA ILE A 213 -6.34 8.30 6.93
C ILE A 213 -7.46 7.91 7.91
N CYS A 214 -7.43 6.70 8.48
CA CYS A 214 -8.40 6.26 9.47
C CYS A 214 -8.41 7.17 10.71
N CYS A 215 -7.24 7.63 11.16
CA CYS A 215 -7.12 8.58 12.27
C CYS A 215 -7.76 9.93 11.93
N MET A 216 -7.55 10.47 10.74
CA MET A 216 -8.19 11.71 10.29
C MET A 216 -9.73 11.59 10.26
N ASN A 217 -10.25 10.50 9.71
CA ASN A 217 -11.69 10.26 9.64
C ASN A 217 -12.35 10.21 11.03
N SER A 218 -11.63 9.74 12.05
CA SER A 218 -12.16 9.68 13.42
C SER A 218 -12.25 11.04 14.11
N LYS A 219 -11.27 11.92 13.92
CA LYS A 219 -11.22 13.26 14.52
C LYS A 219 -12.30 14.19 13.95
N ASN A 220 -12.69 13.96 12.70
CA ASN A 220 -13.75 14.75 12.06
C ASN A 220 -15.17 14.35 12.52
N ASN A 221 -15.32 13.20 13.22
CA ASN A 221 -16.61 12.71 13.71
C ASN A 221 -16.92 13.10 15.17
N THR A 222 -16.05 13.86 15.85
CA THR A 222 -16.34 14.42 17.19
C THR A 222 -16.89 15.84 17.06
N ALA A 223 -18.20 15.95 16.85
CA ALA A 223 -18.94 17.11 17.32
C ALA A 223 -19.09 17.03 18.86
N PRO A 224 -19.09 18.14 19.60
CA PRO A 224 -19.28 18.12 21.05
C PRO A 224 -20.75 17.84 21.36
N ASP A 225 -21.10 16.57 21.54
CA ASP A 225 -22.39 16.17 22.09
C ASP A 225 -22.25 15.90 23.59
N ASP A 226 -22.80 16.81 24.40
CA ASP A 226 -22.67 16.98 25.85
C ASP A 226 -23.33 15.85 26.68
N ASN A 227 -23.57 14.69 26.06
CA ASN A 227 -24.12 13.48 26.68
C ASN A 227 -23.41 12.19 26.21
N SER A 228 -22.26 12.30 25.52
CA SER A 228 -21.51 11.13 25.09
C SER A 228 -20.47 10.71 26.13
N ILE A 229 -20.41 9.41 26.39
CA ILE A 229 -19.37 8.75 27.20
C ILE A 229 -18.00 9.38 26.87
N PRO A 230 -17.19 9.80 27.85
CA PRO A 230 -15.94 10.54 27.64
C PRO A 230 -14.85 9.63 27.05
N LEU A 231 -15.05 9.28 25.78
CA LEU A 231 -14.26 8.29 25.04
C LEU A 231 -12.82 8.76 24.89
N GLU A 232 -12.59 10.06 24.72
CA GLU A 232 -11.24 10.63 24.68
C GLU A 232 -10.49 10.52 26.01
N GLU A 233 -11.17 10.66 27.15
CA GLU A 233 -10.55 10.51 28.46
C GLU A 233 -10.27 9.04 28.78
N LEU A 234 -11.19 8.15 28.39
CA LEU A 234 -10.96 6.70 28.44
C LEU A 234 -9.79 6.27 27.55
N LYS A 235 -9.60 6.89 26.38
CA LYS A 235 -8.43 6.67 25.50
C LYS A 235 -7.13 7.05 26.19
N LYS A 236 -7.03 8.27 26.73
CA LYS A 236 -5.82 8.74 27.46
C LYS A 236 -5.51 7.87 28.67
N LEU A 237 -6.54 7.46 29.41
CA LEU A 237 -6.38 6.61 30.57
C LEU A 237 -5.80 5.23 30.20
N HIS A 238 -6.24 4.65 29.08
CA HIS A 238 -5.72 3.39 28.58
C HIS A 238 -4.27 3.50 28.09
N GLU A 239 -3.90 4.60 27.43
CA GLU A 239 -2.51 4.87 27.05
C GLU A 239 -1.58 4.89 28.27
N LEU A 240 -1.97 5.59 29.34
CA LEU A 240 -1.20 5.64 30.60
C LEU A 240 -0.97 4.26 31.22
N LEU A 241 -1.96 3.36 31.12
CA LEU A 241 -1.83 1.97 31.58
C LEU A 241 -0.83 1.19 30.71
N GLN A 242 -0.91 1.35 29.39
CA GLN A 242 -0.03 0.64 28.46
C GLN A 242 1.44 1.04 28.57
N ILE A 243 1.72 2.32 28.85
CA ILE A 243 3.10 2.80 29.08
C ILE A 243 3.57 2.57 30.53
N GLY A 244 2.77 1.90 31.36
CA GLY A 244 3.13 1.51 32.73
C GLY A 244 3.18 2.67 33.72
N ILE A 245 2.58 3.82 33.39
CA ILE A 245 2.48 4.97 34.30
C ILE A 245 1.43 4.73 35.39
N ILE A 246 0.35 4.01 35.06
CA ILE A 246 -0.69 3.62 36.01
C ILE A 246 -0.85 2.10 36.04
N THR A 247 -1.37 1.60 37.16
CA THR A 247 -1.67 0.19 37.39
C THR A 247 -3.07 -0.19 36.90
N GLN A 248 -3.33 -1.49 36.76
CA GLN A 248 -4.65 -2.00 36.35
C GLN A 248 -5.77 -1.56 37.31
N GLU A 249 -5.50 -1.51 38.61
CA GLU A 249 -6.46 -1.04 39.62
C GLU A 249 -6.78 0.45 39.48
N GLU A 250 -5.78 1.28 39.21
CA GLU A 250 -5.94 2.73 38.98
C GLU A 250 -6.73 3.00 37.69
N PHE A 251 -6.47 2.23 36.64
CA PHE A 251 -7.24 2.27 35.40
C PHE A 251 -8.70 1.90 35.64
N ASP A 252 -8.97 0.77 36.30
CA ASP A 252 -10.35 0.30 36.51
C ASP A 252 -11.16 1.25 37.42
N THR A 253 -10.51 1.88 38.40
CA THR A 253 -11.13 2.89 39.26
C THR A 253 -11.52 4.14 38.48
N LYS A 254 -10.60 4.68 37.68
CA LYS A 254 -10.85 5.87 36.86
C LYS A 254 -11.85 5.60 35.72
N LYS A 255 -11.83 4.40 35.15
CA LYS A 255 -12.81 3.97 34.13
C LYS A 255 -14.24 3.94 34.70
N LYS A 256 -14.44 3.43 35.91
CA LYS A 256 -15.75 3.45 36.57
C LYS A 256 -16.24 4.87 36.84
N GLN A 257 -15.35 5.75 37.31
CA GLN A 257 -15.66 7.17 37.51
C GLN A 257 -16.09 7.86 36.21
N LEU A 258 -15.38 7.61 35.10
CA LEU A 258 -15.68 8.18 33.78
C LEU A 258 -16.98 7.64 33.17
N LEU A 259 -17.40 6.43 33.56
CA LEU A 259 -18.62 5.77 33.08
C LEU A 259 -19.83 5.96 34.02
N GLY A 260 -19.64 6.58 35.19
CA GLY A 260 -20.69 6.73 36.20
C GLY A 260 -21.17 5.41 36.82
N LEU A 261 -20.28 4.42 36.94
CA LEU A 261 -20.55 3.06 37.44
C LEU A 261 -20.01 2.80 38.86
#